data_AF-A0A6S7HE45-F1
#
_entry.id   AF-A0A6S7HE45-F1
#
_cell.length_a   1.000
_cell.length_b   1.000
_cell.length_c   1.000
_cell.angle_alpha   90.00
_cell.angle_beta   90.00
_cell.angle_gamma   90.00
#
_symmetry.space_group_name_H-M   'P 1'
#
loop_
_entity.id
_entity.type
_entity.pdbx_description
1 polymer ?
#
loop_
_entity_poly.entity_id
_entity_poly.type
_entity_poly.pdbx_seq_one_letter_code
_entity_poly.pdbx_strand_id
1 'polypeptide(L)'
;MGFSLSHQSKTNLLDIIGNHYSDSVIKAVKDGKNLQGTGDNWDMKIHVHEMQSFHQNQDLHYFASNPIVERVPCQNLSPNAPRRDIIKLPHSVFLLSDEEEIKLREDFKVLVGRVLVAGIQSLSFFKSVITEHIPHKYQKEMSEKSIIVPLPMQLKDEKKYSDIVDILDYYENELEWRIVTPRRKLSRNQPSRSNNNPYRLKGSRHYQINRECITIGWMKVSI
;
A
#
# COMPACT_ATOMS: atom_id res chain seq x y z
N MET A 1 1.51 33.00 -13.60
CA MET A 1 2.93 32.71 -13.93
C MET A 1 3.03 31.23 -14.25
N GLY A 2 3.17 30.88 -15.52
CA GLY A 2 3.42 29.50 -15.95
C GLY A 2 4.88 29.33 -16.30
N PHE A 3 5.55 28.33 -15.75
CA PHE A 3 6.90 27.98 -16.13
C PHE A 3 6.84 26.91 -17.22
N SER A 4 7.41 27.19 -18.40
CA SER A 4 7.56 26.19 -19.47
C SER A 4 8.94 25.54 -19.37
N LEU A 5 8.97 24.23 -19.16
CA LEU A 5 10.20 23.44 -19.20
C LEU A 5 10.50 23.01 -20.63
N SER A 6 11.78 22.99 -21.02
CA SER A 6 12.20 22.32 -22.26
C SER A 6 11.87 20.82 -22.19
N HIS A 7 11.72 20.16 -23.34
CA HIS A 7 11.45 18.72 -23.39
C HIS A 7 12.47 17.91 -22.57
N GLN A 8 13.77 18.23 -22.71
CA GLN A 8 14.84 17.58 -21.95
C GLN A 8 14.78 17.89 -20.45
N SER A 9 14.45 19.12 -20.08
CA SER A 9 14.28 19.49 -18.67
C SER A 9 13.08 18.77 -18.04
N LYS A 10 12.00 18.57 -18.82
CA LYS A 10 10.82 17.81 -18.39
C LYS A 10 11.17 16.33 -18.19
N THR A 11 11.87 15.70 -19.12
CA THR A 11 12.29 14.28 -18.98
C THR A 11 13.24 14.10 -17.82
N ASN A 12 14.25 14.97 -17.66
CA ASN A 12 15.17 14.91 -16.53
C ASN A 12 14.45 15.09 -15.19
N LEU A 13 13.46 15.99 -15.13
CA LEU A 13 12.66 16.18 -13.92
C LEU A 13 11.83 14.93 -13.61
N LEU A 14 11.18 14.34 -14.62
CA LEU A 14 10.44 13.09 -14.48
C LEU A 14 11.35 11.93 -14.05
N ASP A 15 12.59 11.85 -14.56
CA ASP A 15 13.57 10.83 -14.16
C ASP A 15 14.06 11.04 -12.72
N ILE A 16 14.29 12.29 -12.31
CA ILE A 16 14.65 12.63 -10.92
C ILE A 16 13.51 12.27 -9.95
N ILE A 17 12.26 12.55 -10.35
CA ILE A 17 11.07 12.15 -9.57
C ILE A 17 10.87 10.63 -9.62
N GLY A 18 11.15 9.96 -10.74
CA GLY A 18 10.91 8.52 -10.90
C GLY A 18 11.94 7.64 -10.19
N ASN A 19 13.21 8.03 -10.18
CA ASN A 19 14.32 7.16 -9.73
C ASN A 19 14.56 7.17 -8.21
N HIS A 20 14.20 8.24 -7.49
CA HIS A 20 14.60 8.40 -6.08
C HIS A 20 13.55 7.97 -5.04
N TYR A 21 12.31 7.65 -5.45
CA TYR A 21 11.25 7.35 -4.48
C TYR A 21 11.31 5.91 -3.94
N SER A 22 11.97 4.98 -4.64
CA SER A 22 11.97 3.57 -4.23
C SER A 22 12.99 3.21 -3.15
N ASP A 23 14.04 3.99 -2.93
CA ASP A 23 15.17 3.56 -2.07
C ASP A 23 14.80 3.40 -0.60
N SER A 24 13.98 4.30 -0.07
CA SER A 24 13.51 4.25 1.32
C SER A 24 12.57 3.07 1.55
N VAL A 25 11.76 2.71 0.55
CA VAL A 25 10.89 1.53 0.60
C VAL A 25 11.68 0.25 0.42
N ILE A 26 12.62 0.20 -0.54
CA ILE A 26 13.52 -0.94 -0.70
C ILE A 26 14.26 -1.20 0.62
N LYS A 27 14.72 -0.15 1.31
CA LYS A 27 15.33 -0.27 2.64
C LYS A 27 14.34 -0.80 3.67
N ALA A 28 13.15 -0.20 3.77
CA ALA A 28 12.14 -0.64 4.73
C ALA A 28 11.70 -2.10 4.55
N VAL A 29 11.56 -2.55 3.30
CA VAL A 29 11.24 -3.95 2.99
C VAL A 29 12.42 -4.88 3.28
N LYS A 30 13.66 -4.44 3.01
CA LYS A 30 14.86 -5.17 3.43
C LYS A 30 14.95 -5.33 4.95
N ASP A 31 14.52 -4.32 5.69
CA ASP A 31 14.43 -4.32 7.15
C ASP A 31 13.26 -5.20 7.67
N GLY A 32 12.50 -5.84 6.78
CA GLY A 32 11.45 -6.79 7.12
C GLY A 32 10.08 -6.17 7.39
N LYS A 33 9.85 -4.92 6.94
CA LYS A 33 8.52 -4.31 6.99
C LYS A 33 7.65 -4.79 5.82
N ASN A 34 6.36 -4.92 6.08
CA ASN A 34 5.35 -5.27 5.08
C ASN A 34 4.94 -4.05 4.25
N LEU A 35 4.37 -4.32 3.08
CA LEU A 35 3.76 -3.31 2.21
C LEU A 35 2.26 -3.54 2.11
N GLN A 36 1.51 -2.46 2.23
CA GLN A 36 0.08 -2.41 1.92
C GLN A 36 -0.14 -1.57 0.66
N GLY A 37 -0.80 -2.13 -0.34
CA GLY A 37 -1.13 -1.41 -1.57
C GLY A 37 -2.47 -0.68 -1.46
N THR A 38 -2.54 0.52 -2.03
CA THR A 38 -3.81 1.20 -2.34
C THR A 38 -3.79 1.58 -3.81
N GLY A 39 -4.94 1.53 -4.48
CA GLY A 39 -5.07 1.94 -5.87
C GLY A 39 -6.49 2.39 -6.15
N ASP A 40 -6.64 3.34 -7.07
CA ASP A 40 -7.91 3.92 -7.47
C ASP A 40 -7.85 4.42 -8.91
N ASN A 41 -9.02 4.59 -9.52
CA ASN A 41 -9.17 5.19 -10.84
C ASN A 41 -8.87 6.70 -10.80
N TRP A 42 -8.11 7.14 -11.79
CA TRP A 42 -7.83 8.53 -12.09
C TRP A 42 -8.45 8.89 -13.43
N ASP A 43 -9.68 9.40 -13.37
CA ASP A 43 -10.45 9.77 -14.55
C ASP A 43 -10.15 11.22 -14.96
N MET A 44 -9.81 11.44 -16.23
CA MET A 44 -9.59 12.77 -16.79
C MET A 44 -10.43 12.98 -18.04
N LYS A 45 -11.09 14.13 -18.12
CA LYS A 45 -11.85 14.53 -19.30
C LYS A 45 -11.14 15.64 -20.04
N ILE A 46 -10.77 15.37 -21.28
CA ILE A 46 -10.22 16.38 -22.19
C ILE A 46 -11.38 16.95 -23.00
N HIS A 47 -11.70 18.20 -22.73
CA HIS A 47 -12.68 18.94 -23.49
C HIS A 47 -12.05 19.56 -24.73
N VAL A 48 -12.71 19.35 -25.86
CA VAL A 48 -12.39 20.00 -27.11
C VAL A 48 -13.10 21.35 -27.16
N HIS A 49 -12.41 22.40 -27.65
CA HIS A 49 -13.00 23.73 -27.76
C HIS A 49 -14.18 23.77 -28.75
N GLU A 50 -14.03 23.11 -29.90
CA GLU A 50 -15.07 22.97 -30.91
C GLU A 50 -15.23 21.50 -31.28
N MET A 51 -16.35 20.90 -30.88
CA MET A 51 -16.62 19.48 -31.05
C MET A 51 -17.10 19.20 -32.48
N GLN A 52 -16.34 18.38 -33.21
CA GLN A 52 -16.67 17.94 -34.57
C GLN A 52 -16.89 16.42 -34.59
N SER A 53 -17.57 15.89 -35.60
CA SER A 53 -17.81 14.44 -35.71
C SER A 53 -16.55 13.58 -35.59
N PHE A 54 -15.40 14.09 -36.06
CA PHE A 54 -14.11 13.41 -36.00
C PHE A 54 -13.22 13.85 -34.82
N HIS A 55 -13.62 14.86 -34.05
CA HIS A 55 -12.87 15.39 -32.93
C HIS A 55 -13.80 15.66 -31.73
N GLN A 56 -13.90 14.65 -30.87
CA GLN A 56 -14.79 14.60 -29.72
C GLN A 56 -14.02 14.76 -28.41
N ASN A 57 -14.75 15.06 -27.33
CA ASN A 57 -14.20 15.00 -25.98
C ASN A 57 -13.65 13.59 -25.69
N GLN A 58 -12.53 13.53 -24.97
CA GLN A 58 -11.90 12.28 -24.61
C GLN A 58 -12.01 12.06 -23.11
N ASP A 59 -12.52 10.89 -22.73
CA ASP A 59 -12.53 10.42 -21.35
C ASP A 59 -11.37 9.41 -21.20
N LEU A 60 -10.40 9.77 -20.38
CA LEU A 60 -9.21 8.98 -20.08
C LEU A 60 -9.41 8.32 -18.72
N HIS A 61 -9.27 7.00 -18.67
CA HIS A 61 -9.42 6.18 -17.47
C HIS A 61 -8.06 5.58 -17.13
N TYR A 62 -7.40 6.14 -16.12
CA TYR A 62 -6.10 5.68 -15.67
C TYR A 62 -6.21 5.06 -14.28
N PHE A 63 -5.21 4.28 -13.88
CA PHE A 63 -5.13 3.67 -12.56
C PHE A 63 -3.88 4.17 -11.84
N ALA A 64 -4.08 4.79 -10.69
CA ALA A 64 -3.01 5.28 -9.83
C ALA A 64 -2.88 4.36 -8.61
N SER A 65 -1.65 4.04 -8.21
CA SER A 65 -1.44 3.15 -7.07
C SER A 65 -0.25 3.54 -6.22
N ASN A 66 -0.42 3.31 -4.92
CA ASN A 66 0.47 3.77 -3.86
C ASN A 66 0.68 2.63 -2.85
N PRO A 67 1.79 1.89 -2.95
CA PRO A 67 2.32 1.09 -1.85
C PRO A 67 2.69 1.95 -0.64
N ILE A 68 2.27 1.48 0.53
CA ILE A 68 2.49 2.11 1.83
C ILE A 68 3.26 1.11 2.69
N VAL A 69 4.34 1.56 3.32
CA VAL A 69 5.09 0.73 4.28
C VAL A 69 4.31 0.64 5.59
N GLU A 70 4.01 -0.57 6.03
CA GLU A 70 3.39 -0.79 7.35
C GLU A 70 4.34 -0.35 8.47
N ARG A 71 3.81 0.46 9.39
CA ARG A 71 4.57 0.94 10.56
C ARG A 71 4.60 -0.08 11.69
N VAL A 72 3.54 -0.87 11.82
CA VAL A 72 3.37 -1.84 12.89
C VAL A 72 3.68 -3.23 12.33
N PRO A 73 4.61 -3.98 12.94
CA PRO A 73 4.93 -5.32 12.48
C PRO A 73 3.76 -6.29 12.72
N CYS A 74 3.33 -6.99 11.66
CA CYS A 74 2.30 -8.02 11.73
C CYS A 74 2.86 -9.44 11.96
N GLN A 75 4.09 -9.57 12.44
CA GLN A 75 4.79 -10.87 12.61
C GLN A 75 4.05 -11.84 13.55
N ASN A 76 3.23 -11.32 14.46
CA ASN A 76 2.43 -12.12 15.38
C ASN A 76 1.10 -12.61 14.78
N LEU A 77 0.81 -12.29 13.52
CA LEU A 77 -0.34 -12.84 12.80
C LEU A 77 0.06 -14.16 12.17
N SER A 78 -0.65 -15.24 12.50
CA SER A 78 -0.35 -16.57 11.97
C SER A 78 -0.68 -16.62 10.47
N PRO A 79 0.29 -16.95 9.59
CA PRO A 79 0.04 -17.04 8.15
C PRO A 79 -0.71 -18.31 7.72
N ASN A 80 -0.88 -19.28 8.63
CA ASN A 80 -1.12 -20.67 8.24
C ASN A 80 -2.59 -21.12 8.19
N ALA A 81 -3.57 -20.33 8.64
CA ALA A 81 -4.98 -20.68 8.48
C ALA A 81 -5.91 -19.51 8.85
N PRO A 82 -7.14 -19.47 8.29
CA PRO A 82 -8.21 -18.67 8.87
C PRO A 82 -8.41 -19.08 10.34
N ARG A 83 -8.52 -18.09 11.24
CA ARG A 83 -8.66 -18.32 12.69
C ARG A 83 -9.87 -19.19 13.04
N ARG A 84 -10.94 -19.13 12.24
CA ARG A 84 -12.21 -19.86 12.40
C ARG A 84 -12.86 -20.10 11.04
N ASP A 85 -13.71 -21.13 10.96
CA ASP A 85 -14.54 -21.43 9.79
C ASP A 85 -15.70 -20.43 9.70
N ILE A 86 -15.74 -19.64 8.61
CA ILE A 86 -16.74 -18.58 8.40
C ILE A 86 -18.15 -19.17 8.34
N ILE A 87 -18.32 -20.38 7.81
CA ILE A 87 -19.66 -21.01 7.66
C ILE A 87 -20.25 -21.36 9.03
N LYS A 88 -19.40 -21.68 10.00
CA LYS A 88 -19.81 -22.10 11.35
C LYS A 88 -19.72 -20.99 12.39
N LEU A 89 -19.24 -19.81 12.01
CA LEU A 89 -19.01 -18.72 12.94
C LEU A 89 -20.33 -17.99 13.25
N PRO A 90 -20.75 -17.89 14.52
CA PRO A 90 -21.93 -17.12 14.86
C PRO A 90 -21.67 -15.63 14.62
N HIS A 91 -22.70 -14.91 14.15
CA HIS A 91 -22.62 -13.48 13.85
C HIS A 91 -22.19 -12.63 15.06
N SER A 92 -22.48 -13.09 16.28
CA SER A 92 -22.09 -12.41 17.52
C SER A 92 -20.58 -12.24 17.69
N VAL A 93 -19.76 -13.05 17.03
CA VAL A 93 -18.29 -12.90 17.07
C VAL A 93 -17.81 -11.64 16.34
N PHE A 94 -18.60 -11.13 15.39
CA PHE A 94 -18.28 -9.89 14.69
C PHE A 94 -18.77 -8.64 15.45
N LEU A 95 -19.58 -8.84 16.48
CA LEU A 95 -20.00 -7.77 17.37
C LEU A 95 -18.92 -7.54 18.43
N LEU A 96 -18.91 -6.32 18.96
CA LEU A 96 -18.04 -5.97 20.08
C LEU A 96 -18.40 -6.84 21.28
N SER A 97 -17.38 -7.35 21.97
CA SER A 97 -17.57 -7.88 23.32
C SER A 97 -17.94 -6.75 24.28
N ASP A 98 -18.55 -7.11 25.42
CA ASP A 98 -18.92 -6.13 26.46
C ASP A 98 -17.70 -5.29 26.91
N GLU A 99 -16.52 -5.92 27.00
CA GLU A 99 -15.26 -5.25 27.34
C GLU A 99 -14.83 -4.24 26.26
N GLU A 100 -14.95 -4.61 24.99
CA GLU A 100 -14.65 -3.73 23.86
C GLU A 100 -15.66 -2.58 23.75
N GLU A 101 -16.95 -2.82 24.02
CA GLU A 101 -17.97 -1.78 24.04
C GLU A 101 -17.71 -0.76 25.14
N ILE A 102 -17.42 -1.22 26.37
CA ILE A 102 -17.08 -0.34 27.48
C ILE A 102 -15.86 0.52 27.13
N LYS A 103 -14.80 -0.11 26.60
CA LYS A 103 -13.60 0.62 26.20
C LYS A 103 -13.88 1.64 25.09
N LEU A 104 -14.62 1.24 24.06
CA LEU A 104 -15.00 2.12 22.96
C LEU A 104 -15.82 3.31 23.46
N ARG A 105 -16.71 3.09 24.43
CA ARG A 105 -17.51 4.14 25.07
C ARG A 105 -16.63 5.14 25.82
N GLU A 106 -15.64 4.67 26.59
CA GLU A 106 -14.69 5.56 27.28
C GLU A 106 -13.84 6.37 26.28
N ASP A 107 -13.36 5.73 25.21
CA ASP A 107 -12.60 6.39 24.15
C ASP A 107 -13.45 7.47 23.45
N PHE A 108 -14.74 7.21 23.21
CA PHE A 108 -15.65 8.21 22.64
C PHE A 108 -15.89 9.41 23.56
N LYS A 109 -15.94 9.23 24.89
CA LYS A 109 -16.07 10.38 25.82
C LYS A 109 -14.94 11.38 25.62
N VAL A 110 -13.72 10.90 25.39
CA VAL A 110 -12.56 11.76 25.09
C VAL A 110 -12.77 12.52 23.78
N LEU A 111 -13.20 11.84 22.71
CA LEU A 111 -13.45 12.47 21.41
C LEU A 111 -14.56 13.52 21.48
N VAL A 112 -15.69 13.19 22.11
CA VAL A 112 -16.80 14.13 22.31
C VAL A 112 -16.36 15.31 23.16
N GLY A 113 -15.60 15.06 24.23
CA GLY A 113 -15.01 16.12 25.05
C GLY A 113 -14.16 17.09 24.23
N ARG A 114 -13.31 16.60 23.33
CA ARG A 114 -12.50 17.46 22.44
C ARG A 114 -13.37 18.36 21.55
N VAL A 115 -14.41 17.80 20.96
CA VAL A 115 -15.35 18.57 20.11
C VAL A 115 -16.08 19.62 20.92
N LEU A 116 -16.56 19.28 22.12
CA LEU A 116 -17.26 20.22 23.00
C LEU A 116 -16.36 21.39 23.43
N VAL A 117 -15.11 21.11 23.82
CA VAL A 117 -14.15 22.16 24.20
C VAL A 117 -13.74 23.02 23.02
N ALA A 118 -13.59 22.43 21.83
CA ALA A 118 -13.26 23.18 20.62
C ALA A 118 -14.43 24.06 20.13
N GLY A 119 -15.67 23.59 20.28
CA GLY A 119 -16.87 24.29 19.81
C GLY A 119 -17.45 25.30 20.81
N ILE A 120 -17.28 25.07 22.12
CA ILE A 120 -17.87 25.89 23.18
C ILE A 120 -16.75 26.53 24.01
N GLN A 121 -16.46 27.80 23.73
CA GLN A 121 -15.36 28.55 24.37
C GLN A 121 -15.48 28.60 25.90
N SER A 122 -16.71 28.62 26.45
CA SER A 122 -16.94 28.60 27.90
C SER A 122 -16.49 27.30 28.56
N LEU A 123 -16.32 26.20 27.82
CA LEU A 123 -15.80 24.92 28.30
C LEU A 123 -14.28 24.79 28.14
N SER A 124 -13.58 25.84 27.70
CA SER A 124 -12.12 25.83 27.48
C SER A 124 -11.30 25.40 28.69
N PHE A 125 -11.81 25.61 29.90
CA PHE A 125 -11.16 25.18 31.14
C PHE A 125 -11.02 23.65 31.27
N PHE A 126 -11.85 22.85 30.56
CA PHE A 126 -11.72 21.39 30.53
C PHE A 126 -10.59 20.89 29.63
N LYS A 127 -9.95 21.77 28.85
CA LYS A 127 -8.80 21.41 27.98
C LYS A 127 -7.64 20.79 28.77
N SER A 128 -7.48 21.15 30.05
CA SER A 128 -6.45 20.57 30.93
C SER A 128 -6.73 19.12 31.34
N VAL A 129 -8.00 18.70 31.33
CA VAL A 129 -8.44 17.37 31.78
C VAL A 129 -8.60 16.41 30.62
N ILE A 130 -9.02 16.90 29.45
CA ILE A 130 -9.25 16.07 28.27
C ILE A 130 -7.92 15.77 27.59
N THR A 131 -7.59 14.48 27.47
CA THR A 131 -6.38 14.03 26.79
C THR A 131 -6.44 14.36 25.29
N GLU A 132 -5.34 14.86 24.74
CA GLU A 132 -5.22 15.20 23.32
C GLU A 132 -5.10 13.97 22.42
N HIS A 133 -4.56 12.87 22.93
CA HIS A 133 -4.49 11.59 22.23
C HIS A 133 -5.00 10.44 23.11
N ILE A 134 -5.76 9.51 22.52
CA ILE A 134 -6.21 8.30 23.22
C ILE A 134 -5.03 7.30 23.22
N PRO A 135 -4.51 6.89 24.39
CA PRO A 135 -3.33 6.05 24.44
C PRO A 135 -3.61 4.67 23.84
N HIS A 136 -2.74 4.24 22.92
CA HIS A 136 -2.81 2.88 22.37
C HIS A 136 -1.43 2.24 22.26
N LYS A 137 -1.42 0.91 22.13
CA LYS A 137 -0.19 0.09 22.15
C LYS A 137 0.89 0.57 21.15
N TYR A 138 0.47 0.98 19.95
CA TYR A 138 1.38 1.39 18.88
C TYR A 138 1.52 2.90 18.72
N GLN A 139 1.39 3.67 19.82
CA GLN A 139 1.38 5.14 19.79
C GLN A 139 2.62 5.70 19.10
N LYS A 140 3.78 5.16 19.46
CA LYS A 140 5.08 5.63 18.99
C LYS A 140 5.22 5.38 17.49
N GLU A 141 4.91 4.16 17.05
CA GLU A 141 5.00 3.74 15.66
C GLU A 141 4.00 4.50 14.78
N MET A 142 2.75 4.67 15.24
CA MET A 142 1.71 5.38 14.46
C MET A 142 1.93 6.89 14.39
N SER A 143 2.72 7.46 15.32
CA SER A 143 3.10 8.88 15.27
C SER A 143 4.15 9.19 14.20
N GLU A 144 4.86 8.18 13.68
CA GLU A 144 5.87 8.37 12.65
C GLU A 144 5.25 8.71 11.28
N LYS A 145 6.00 9.44 10.44
CA LYS A 145 5.55 9.80 9.08
C LYS A 145 5.40 8.55 8.20
N SER A 146 4.27 8.42 7.47
CA SER A 146 4.08 7.33 6.50
C SER A 146 5.10 7.41 5.38
N ILE A 147 5.60 6.24 4.95
CA ILE A 147 6.36 6.12 3.71
C ILE A 147 5.40 5.58 2.64
N ILE A 148 5.08 6.44 1.68
CA ILE A 148 4.19 6.14 0.56
C ILE A 148 5.02 6.27 -0.71
N VAL A 149 4.97 5.26 -1.56
CA VAL A 149 5.64 5.27 -2.85
C VAL A 149 4.59 5.25 -3.94
N PRO A 150 4.49 6.30 -4.77
CA PRO A 150 3.63 6.23 -5.94
C PRO A 150 4.26 5.30 -6.98
N LEU A 151 3.47 4.36 -7.48
CA LEU A 151 3.81 3.59 -8.66
C LEU A 151 3.43 4.37 -9.94
N PRO A 152 4.11 4.10 -11.06
CA PRO A 152 3.71 4.62 -12.35
C PRO A 152 2.22 4.40 -12.64
N MET A 153 1.57 5.48 -13.08
CA MET A 153 0.17 5.45 -13.44
C MET A 153 -0.03 4.54 -14.66
N GLN A 154 -1.05 3.68 -14.60
CA GLN A 154 -1.35 2.73 -15.66
C GLN A 154 -2.51 3.25 -16.52
N LEU A 155 -2.43 3.07 -17.84
CA LEU A 155 -3.50 3.47 -18.77
C LEU A 155 -4.58 2.38 -18.83
N LYS A 156 -5.19 2.09 -17.69
CA LYS A 156 -6.07 0.93 -17.45
C LYS A 156 -7.22 1.34 -16.53
N ASP A 157 -8.35 0.65 -16.64
CA ASP A 157 -9.55 0.93 -15.86
C ASP A 157 -9.91 -0.24 -14.94
N GLU A 158 -10.01 0.01 -13.62
CA GLU A 158 -10.45 -0.98 -12.63
C GLU A 158 -11.80 -1.62 -12.98
N LYS A 159 -12.68 -0.92 -13.70
CA LYS A 159 -14.01 -1.45 -14.05
C LYS A 159 -13.93 -2.63 -15.02
N LYS A 160 -12.79 -2.79 -15.73
CA LYS A 160 -12.59 -3.86 -16.72
C LYS A 160 -11.75 -4.98 -16.14
N TYR A 161 -12.28 -6.19 -16.19
CA TYR A 161 -11.59 -7.36 -15.65
C TYR A 161 -10.22 -7.62 -16.32
N SER A 162 -10.11 -7.46 -17.64
CA SER A 162 -8.83 -7.60 -18.37
C SER A 162 -7.77 -6.65 -17.83
N ASP A 163 -8.17 -5.40 -17.64
CA ASP A 163 -7.29 -4.32 -17.19
C ASP A 163 -6.85 -4.56 -15.75
N ILE A 164 -7.73 -5.09 -14.88
CA ILE A 164 -7.38 -5.52 -13.52
C ILE A 164 -6.29 -6.60 -13.56
N VAL A 165 -6.43 -7.63 -14.39
CA VAL A 165 -5.42 -8.69 -14.51
C VAL A 165 -4.08 -8.09 -14.91
N ASP A 166 -4.08 -7.22 -15.92
CA ASP A 166 -2.86 -6.56 -16.34
C ASP A 166 -2.27 -5.63 -15.25
N ILE A 167 -3.11 -5.01 -14.40
CA ILE A 167 -2.66 -4.20 -13.24
C ILE A 167 -1.96 -5.09 -12.21
N LEU A 168 -2.52 -6.25 -11.92
CA LEU A 168 -1.95 -7.21 -10.98
C LEU A 168 -0.63 -7.80 -11.48
N ASP A 169 -0.57 -8.17 -12.76
CA ASP A 169 0.67 -8.64 -13.40
C ASP A 169 1.75 -7.56 -13.36
N TYR A 170 1.38 -6.29 -13.55
CA TYR A 170 2.32 -5.18 -13.38
C TYR A 170 2.87 -5.11 -11.95
N TYR A 171 2.04 -5.29 -10.92
CA TYR A 171 2.52 -5.31 -9.54
C TYR A 171 3.46 -6.45 -9.25
N GLU A 172 3.14 -7.66 -9.70
CA GLU A 172 4.01 -8.81 -9.51
C GLU A 172 5.40 -8.52 -10.14
N ASN A 173 5.43 -8.08 -11.39
CA ASN A 173 6.67 -7.78 -12.11
C ASN A 173 7.47 -6.63 -11.48
N GLU A 174 6.84 -5.49 -11.15
CA GLU A 174 7.54 -4.34 -10.56
C GLU A 174 8.03 -4.63 -9.15
N LEU A 175 7.23 -5.30 -8.31
CA LEU A 175 7.64 -5.65 -6.95
C LEU A 175 8.75 -6.71 -6.99
N GLU A 176 8.65 -7.73 -7.85
CA GLU A 176 9.75 -8.70 -8.03
C GLU A 176 11.03 -8.04 -8.52
N TRP A 177 10.93 -7.13 -9.49
CA TRP A 177 12.08 -6.43 -10.05
C TRP A 177 12.74 -5.47 -9.04
N ARG A 178 11.94 -4.67 -8.31
CA ARG A 178 12.47 -3.67 -7.35
C ARG A 178 12.88 -4.27 -6.01
N ILE A 179 12.23 -5.33 -5.55
CA ILE A 179 12.40 -5.85 -4.18
C ILE A 179 13.19 -7.17 -4.17
N VAL A 180 12.84 -8.13 -5.03
CA VAL A 180 13.40 -9.50 -4.98
C VAL A 180 14.72 -9.63 -5.75
N THR A 181 14.80 -9.01 -6.93
CA THR A 181 15.97 -9.11 -7.82
C THR A 181 17.26 -8.51 -7.21
N PRO A 182 17.23 -7.37 -6.49
CA PRO A 182 18.40 -6.84 -5.79
C PRO A 182 18.84 -7.72 -4.61
N ARG A 183 17.91 -8.46 -3.97
CA ARG A 183 18.19 -9.41 -2.88
C ARG A 183 19.12 -10.54 -3.32
N ARG A 184 18.95 -11.05 -4.55
CA ARG A 184 19.79 -12.11 -5.15
C ARG A 184 21.18 -11.65 -5.58
N LYS A 185 21.37 -10.37 -5.92
CA LYS A 185 22.67 -9.83 -6.32
C LYS A 185 23.57 -9.53 -5.11
N LEU A 186 22.98 -9.08 -3.98
CA LEU A 186 23.73 -8.81 -2.75
C LEU A 186 24.16 -10.09 -1.99
N SER A 187 23.37 -11.18 -2.07
CA SER A 187 23.74 -12.44 -1.41
C SER A 187 24.77 -13.28 -2.18
N ARG A 188 25.10 -12.91 -3.43
CA ARG A 188 26.04 -13.64 -4.29
C ARG A 188 27.49 -13.18 -4.19
N ASN A 189 27.77 -12.14 -3.40
CA ASN A 189 29.14 -11.65 -3.19
C ASN A 189 29.73 -12.21 -1.88
N GLN A 190 30.04 -13.51 -1.88
CA GLN A 190 31.09 -14.13 -1.04
C GLN A 190 31.91 -15.08 -1.92
N PRO A 191 33.23 -15.20 -1.68
CA PRO A 191 34.19 -15.52 -2.73
C PRO A 191 34.16 -16.99 -3.15
N SER A 192 34.54 -17.17 -4.41
CA SER A 192 34.81 -18.40 -5.13
C SER A 192 35.38 -19.54 -4.27
N ARG A 193 34.66 -20.67 -4.22
CA ARG A 193 35.25 -21.99 -3.99
C ARG A 193 35.29 -22.77 -5.30
N SER A 194 36.43 -23.42 -5.50
CA SER A 194 36.91 -24.05 -6.72
C SER A 194 36.06 -25.21 -7.26
N ASN A 195 35.92 -25.20 -8.58
CA ASN A 195 36.03 -26.30 -9.56
C ASN A 195 35.43 -27.70 -9.32
N ASN A 196 34.82 -28.16 -10.42
CA ASN A 196 34.67 -29.52 -10.94
C ASN A 196 33.44 -30.34 -10.54
N ASN A 197 32.44 -30.40 -11.44
CA ASN A 197 31.84 -31.68 -11.83
C ASN A 197 31.12 -31.57 -13.20
N PRO A 198 31.55 -32.29 -14.26
CA PRO A 198 31.02 -32.13 -15.60
C PRO A 198 29.99 -33.21 -15.99
N TYR A 199 29.06 -33.64 -15.14
CA TYR A 199 27.92 -34.46 -15.61
C TYR A 199 26.66 -34.27 -14.75
N ARG A 200 25.65 -33.57 -15.28
CA ARG A 200 24.24 -33.93 -15.04
C ARG A 200 23.34 -33.43 -16.18
N LEU A 201 22.90 -34.40 -16.97
CA LEU A 201 22.00 -34.26 -18.12
C LEU A 201 20.60 -33.78 -17.73
N LYS A 202 19.90 -33.29 -18.77
CA LYS A 202 18.49 -32.86 -18.83
C LYS A 202 17.55 -33.63 -17.90
N GLY A 203 16.68 -32.88 -17.22
CA GLY A 203 15.50 -33.40 -16.53
C GLY A 203 14.55 -32.27 -16.17
N SER A 204 13.29 -32.39 -16.62
CA SER A 204 12.16 -31.52 -16.28
C SER A 204 12.14 -31.23 -14.78
N ARG A 205 12.18 -29.95 -14.41
CA ARG A 205 12.03 -29.55 -13.00
C ARG A 205 10.66 -28.91 -12.81
N HIS A 206 9.78 -29.69 -12.19
CA HIS A 206 8.73 -29.15 -11.34
C HIS A 206 9.37 -28.14 -10.38
N TYR A 207 8.96 -26.88 -10.49
CA TYR A 207 9.30 -25.87 -9.49
C TYR A 207 8.25 -25.93 -8.39
N GLN A 208 8.58 -26.58 -7.28
CA GLN A 208 7.99 -26.23 -5.99
C GLN A 208 8.46 -24.82 -5.66
N ILE A 209 7.65 -23.84 -6.04
CA ILE A 209 7.77 -22.48 -5.54
C ILE A 209 7.25 -22.54 -4.11
N ASN A 210 8.15 -22.37 -3.13
CA ASN A 210 7.74 -22.01 -1.78
C ASN A 210 7.11 -20.62 -1.88
N ARG A 211 5.77 -20.62 -1.99
CA ARG A 211 4.92 -19.43 -1.92
C ARG A 211 4.96 -18.94 -0.47
N GLU A 212 5.98 -18.17 -0.11
CA GLU A 212 5.86 -17.25 1.01
C GLU A 212 4.93 -16.13 0.53
N CYS A 213 3.64 -16.28 0.88
CA CYS A 213 2.55 -15.40 0.48
C CYS A 213 2.89 -13.93 0.76
N ILE A 214 3.00 -13.13 -0.30
CA ILE A 214 2.73 -11.70 -0.22
C ILE A 214 1.21 -11.58 -0.11
N THR A 215 0.70 -11.42 1.11
CA THR A 215 -0.72 -11.19 1.33
C THR A 215 -1.03 -9.74 0.97
N ILE A 216 -1.50 -9.49 -0.25
CA ILE A 216 -2.05 -8.19 -0.64
C ILE A 216 -3.49 -8.15 -0.12
N GLY A 217 -3.69 -7.58 1.07
CA GLY A 217 -4.99 -7.39 1.67
C GLY A 217 -5.77 -6.29 0.94
N TRP A 218 -6.56 -6.66 -0.06
CA TRP A 218 -7.57 -5.77 -0.64
C TRP A 218 -8.77 -5.72 0.31
N MET A 219 -8.96 -4.60 1.00
CA MET A 219 -10.18 -4.37 1.76
C MET A 219 -11.29 -4.01 0.75
N LYS A 220 -12.11 -5.00 0.44
CA LYS A 220 -13.30 -4.87 -0.41
C LYS A 220 -14.32 -3.99 0.33
N VAL A 221 -14.39 -2.70 -0.02
CA VAL A 221 -15.55 -1.87 0.37
C VAL A 221 -16.70 -2.30 -0.53
N SER A 222 -17.64 -3.05 0.03
CA SER A 222 -18.91 -3.35 -0.64
C SER A 222 -19.84 -2.17 -0.42
N ILE A 223 -20.31 -1.57 -1.53
CA ILE A 223 -21.54 -0.79 -1.56
C ILE A 223 -22.63 -1.70 -2.11
#